data_AF-A0A518AK40-F1
#
_entry.id   AF-A0A518AK40-F1
#
_cell.length_a   1.000
_cell.length_b   1.000
_cell.length_c   1.000
_cell.angle_alpha   90.00
_cell.angle_beta   90.00
_cell.angle_gamma   90.00
#
_symmetry.space_group_name_H-M   'P 1'
#
loop_
_entity.id
_entity.type
_entity.pdbx_description
1 polymer ?
#
loop_
_entity_poly.entity_id
_entity_poly.type
_entity_poly.pdbx_seq_one_letter_code
_entity_poly.pdbx_strand_id
1 'polypeptide(L)'
;MRRSITGSMHVALTALGLMLWATHAAAQVEVVWVGADPGNSNFDGDFNVADYWDHPSINGPFVPEGIYDEIAIINNGGTATVSGSVPVQGSLSVSNGTLAVGSGGSIQVAAVDTVDGNSDPTGVFTSGAATFGGNGVLSIANGGAFEAESLSLSGLLQQQITSTGLTAIQVGQSVNLGGNLEIDFSGFTPSSSGSWALIEANSVSGSFVDISAPGVTLQEGLFWGTRTVSVGGGREAAELFVDTQLVLEVDADSGGVATIKSPVAGFPVSIEGYRIRSAAGGLNPAGWNSLDDLDGPGNDDGGWRETPGTANQLAELNQDGASSIDDAGVSLGTIFMPGSPSAFREAVPGTDLVFDYTLADGSVRQGLVNINSSYVNDLVLTVDPTDGDVKLSNPSGFAVEIEAYEIKSSMDSLVPGGWTSLDDADGAGSNDGGWRETPGSSSYLAELNEDSTLAVSAAGKNLGSIYDFATDARDLVFTFLMAGETEPLMGTVLYQEFTPSAADLGDFNGDGLVNLADYTVWRDNLGGSASALNGNGSGSSVVTAADYEIWKDNFGADYTNGLSAVASSNVPEPNTALLVALVVGGYFAMQVVRPKRGRATI
;
A
#
# COMPACT_ATOMS: atom_id res chain seq x y z
N MET A 1 31.34 -108.83 -24.19
CA MET A 1 30.82 -108.58 -22.83
C MET A 1 29.33 -108.34 -22.92
N ARG A 2 28.63 -108.67 -21.84
CA ARG A 2 27.18 -108.88 -21.73
C ARG A 2 26.35 -107.58 -21.81
N ARG A 3 25.08 -107.79 -22.23
CA ARG A 3 23.84 -107.01 -22.01
C ARG A 3 23.53 -105.84 -22.97
N SER A 4 22.30 -105.53 -23.40
CA SER A 4 20.97 -106.22 -23.49
C SER A 4 19.88 -105.13 -23.61
N ILE A 5 18.97 -105.29 -24.59
CA ILE A 5 17.52 -104.96 -24.56
C ILE A 5 17.04 -103.53 -24.92
N THR A 6 16.57 -103.43 -26.18
CA THR A 6 15.26 -102.98 -26.74
C THR A 6 14.53 -101.70 -26.29
N GLY A 7 13.89 -101.04 -27.28
CA GLY A 7 12.56 -100.45 -27.11
C GLY A 7 12.21 -99.29 -28.06
N SER A 8 11.43 -99.56 -29.11
CA SER A 8 10.72 -98.54 -29.93
C SER A 8 9.58 -97.88 -29.13
N MET A 9 9.28 -96.59 -29.33
CA MET A 9 7.90 -96.07 -29.42
C MET A 9 7.82 -94.57 -29.72
N HIS A 10 7.03 -94.26 -30.75
CA HIS A 10 6.15 -93.10 -30.96
C HIS A 10 6.22 -91.94 -29.94
N VAL A 11 6.60 -90.76 -30.41
CA VAL A 11 6.31 -89.49 -29.73
C VAL A 11 5.05 -88.89 -30.36
N ALA A 12 4.04 -88.71 -29.51
CA ALA A 12 2.75 -88.12 -29.83
C ALA A 12 2.87 -86.63 -30.16
N LEU A 13 2.12 -86.21 -31.17
CA LEU A 13 1.91 -84.82 -31.55
C LEU A 13 0.79 -84.26 -30.66
N THR A 14 1.13 -83.51 -29.60
CA THR A 14 0.19 -82.67 -28.88
C THR A 14 0.35 -81.23 -29.36
N ALA A 15 -0.69 -80.72 -30.02
CA ALA A 15 -0.81 -79.33 -30.44
C ALA A 15 -0.86 -78.42 -29.21
N LEU A 16 0.21 -77.65 -28.98
CA LEU A 16 0.17 -76.47 -28.11
C LEU A 16 -0.38 -75.32 -28.96
N GLY A 17 -1.61 -74.89 -28.67
CA GLY A 17 -2.14 -73.63 -29.17
C GLY A 17 -1.30 -72.49 -28.60
N LEU A 18 -0.52 -71.85 -29.47
CA LEU A 18 0.17 -70.60 -29.14
C LEU A 18 -0.90 -69.51 -29.05
N MET A 19 -1.40 -69.23 -27.85
CA MET A 19 -2.11 -67.97 -27.58
C MET A 19 -1.05 -66.86 -27.65
N LEU A 20 -1.03 -66.16 -28.78
CA LEU A 20 -0.24 -64.98 -29.00
C LEU A 20 -0.87 -63.85 -28.16
N TRP A 21 -0.35 -63.62 -26.95
CA TRP A 21 -0.65 -62.39 -26.22
C TRP A 21 0.02 -61.26 -26.99
N ALA A 22 -0.78 -60.42 -27.66
CA ALA A 22 -0.31 -59.14 -28.14
C ALA A 22 0.11 -58.33 -26.90
N THR A 23 1.42 -58.17 -26.73
CA THR A 23 1.94 -57.17 -25.80
C THR A 23 1.66 -55.82 -26.47
N HIS A 24 0.66 -55.11 -25.96
CA HIS A 24 0.41 -53.73 -26.36
C HIS A 24 1.61 -52.91 -25.90
N ALA A 25 2.46 -52.51 -26.83
CA ALA A 25 3.36 -51.39 -26.60
C ALA A 25 2.51 -50.12 -26.65
N ALA A 26 1.87 -49.75 -25.54
CA ALA A 26 1.21 -48.46 -25.42
C ALA A 26 2.32 -47.41 -25.27
N ALA A 27 2.52 -46.59 -26.31
CA ALA A 27 3.28 -45.36 -26.18
C ALA A 27 2.34 -44.31 -25.61
N GLN A 28 2.81 -43.53 -24.64
CA GLN A 28 2.09 -42.37 -24.12
C GLN A 28 1.58 -41.48 -25.25
N VAL A 29 0.27 -41.19 -25.27
CA VAL A 29 -0.37 -40.40 -26.34
C VAL A 29 -0.83 -39.06 -25.81
N GLU A 30 -0.38 -37.98 -26.46
CA GLU A 30 -0.84 -36.64 -26.18
C GLU A 30 -2.22 -36.40 -26.82
N VAL A 31 -3.19 -35.98 -26.01
CA VAL A 31 -4.55 -35.66 -26.43
C VAL A 31 -4.81 -34.20 -26.11
N VAL A 32 -5.06 -33.39 -27.15
CA VAL A 32 -5.01 -31.93 -27.05
C VAL A 32 -6.41 -31.34 -26.99
N TRP A 33 -6.64 -30.47 -26.02
CA TRP A 33 -7.85 -29.68 -25.92
C TRP A 33 -7.96 -28.72 -27.11
N VAL A 34 -9.02 -28.85 -27.90
CA VAL A 34 -9.27 -27.96 -29.05
C VAL A 34 -10.10 -26.74 -28.67
N GLY A 35 -10.85 -26.79 -27.57
CA GLY A 35 -11.66 -25.67 -27.09
C GLY A 35 -12.84 -25.33 -28.01
N ALA A 36 -13.37 -24.11 -27.87
CA ALA A 36 -14.54 -23.67 -28.65
C ALA A 36 -14.20 -23.54 -30.14
N ASP A 37 -14.79 -24.40 -30.97
CA ASP A 37 -14.85 -24.12 -32.41
C ASP A 37 -15.72 -22.87 -32.62
N PRO A 38 -15.23 -21.81 -33.31
CA PRO A 38 -16.02 -20.62 -33.64
C PRO A 38 -17.37 -20.92 -34.34
N GLY A 39 -17.55 -22.12 -34.91
CA GLY A 39 -18.81 -22.60 -35.50
C GLY A 39 -19.75 -23.36 -34.57
N ASN A 40 -19.33 -23.73 -33.35
CA ASN A 40 -20.10 -24.55 -32.42
C ASN A 40 -20.76 -23.71 -31.32
N SER A 41 -22.03 -23.35 -31.52
CA SER A 41 -22.83 -22.61 -30.52
C SER A 41 -23.19 -23.42 -29.25
N ASN A 42 -22.91 -24.73 -29.24
CA ASN A 42 -23.18 -25.61 -28.11
C ASN A 42 -21.92 -25.90 -27.28
N PHE A 43 -20.81 -25.22 -27.54
CA PHE A 43 -19.61 -25.37 -26.73
C PHE A 43 -19.88 -24.89 -25.29
N ASP A 44 -19.99 -25.84 -24.37
CA ASP A 44 -20.12 -25.63 -22.92
C ASP A 44 -18.79 -25.82 -22.17
N GLY A 45 -17.76 -26.30 -22.88
CA GLY A 45 -16.42 -26.50 -22.36
C GLY A 45 -16.28 -27.65 -21.38
N ASP A 46 -17.27 -28.56 -21.26
CA ASP A 46 -17.18 -29.71 -20.37
C ASP A 46 -16.06 -30.67 -20.81
N PHE A 47 -15.13 -30.98 -19.89
CA PHE A 47 -13.99 -31.88 -20.08
C PHE A 47 -14.41 -33.25 -20.64
N ASN A 48 -15.60 -33.73 -20.25
CA ASN A 48 -16.11 -35.04 -20.65
C ASN A 48 -16.71 -35.08 -22.07
N VAL A 49 -16.76 -33.94 -22.78
CA VAL A 49 -17.27 -33.92 -24.15
C VAL A 49 -16.16 -34.29 -25.12
N ALA A 50 -16.34 -35.45 -25.73
CA ALA A 50 -15.36 -36.10 -26.58
C ALA A 50 -15.00 -35.30 -27.86
N ASP A 51 -15.88 -34.43 -28.34
CA ASP A 51 -15.63 -33.56 -29.49
C ASP A 51 -14.66 -32.40 -29.16
N TYR A 52 -14.31 -32.19 -27.89
CA TYR A 52 -13.42 -31.10 -27.47
C TYR A 52 -11.95 -31.51 -27.33
N TRP A 53 -11.62 -32.73 -27.75
CA TRP A 53 -10.27 -33.29 -27.71
C TRP A 53 -9.86 -33.80 -29.09
N ASP A 54 -8.62 -33.49 -29.47
CA ASP A 54 -7.99 -34.00 -30.68
C ASP A 54 -6.98 -35.10 -30.33
N HIS A 55 -7.17 -36.29 -30.91
CA HIS A 55 -6.32 -37.46 -30.69
C HIS A 55 -5.51 -37.75 -31.97
N PRO A 56 -4.16 -37.85 -31.90
CA PRO A 56 -3.30 -37.83 -33.08
C PRO A 56 -3.45 -39.06 -34.01
N SER A 57 -4.03 -40.16 -33.51
CA SER A 57 -4.18 -41.41 -34.26
C SER A 57 -5.61 -41.95 -34.34
N ILE A 58 -6.59 -41.27 -33.75
CA ILE A 58 -8.00 -41.68 -33.76
C ILE A 58 -8.81 -40.56 -34.42
N ASN A 59 -9.46 -40.88 -35.54
CA ASN A 59 -10.36 -39.94 -36.20
C ASN A 59 -11.76 -40.05 -35.55
N GLY A 60 -12.08 -39.14 -34.63
CA GLY A 60 -13.40 -39.05 -34.01
C GLY A 60 -13.37 -38.53 -32.57
N PRO A 61 -14.55 -38.36 -31.95
CA PRO A 61 -14.68 -37.94 -30.56
C PRO A 61 -13.90 -38.83 -29.62
N PHE A 62 -13.12 -38.22 -28.73
CA PHE A 62 -12.29 -38.93 -27.76
C PHE A 62 -12.25 -38.16 -26.42
N VAL A 63 -12.22 -38.85 -25.28
CA VAL A 63 -11.94 -38.22 -23.97
C VAL A 63 -10.69 -38.87 -23.43
N PRO A 64 -9.64 -38.11 -23.04
CA PRO A 64 -8.47 -38.70 -22.44
C PRO A 64 -8.85 -39.49 -21.18
N GLU A 65 -8.21 -40.63 -20.99
CA GLU A 65 -8.40 -41.51 -19.85
C GLU A 65 -7.04 -42.09 -19.43
N GLY A 66 -6.97 -42.77 -18.29
CA GLY A 66 -5.72 -43.31 -17.78
C GLY A 66 -5.43 -44.73 -18.26
N ILE A 67 -6.41 -45.40 -18.86
CA ILE A 67 -6.31 -46.82 -19.23
C ILE A 67 -5.25 -47.04 -20.31
N TYR A 68 -4.95 -46.07 -21.18
CA TYR A 68 -3.90 -46.21 -22.19
C TYR A 68 -2.78 -45.18 -22.04
N ASP A 69 -2.61 -44.64 -20.83
CA ASP A 69 -1.60 -43.61 -20.49
C ASP A 69 -1.68 -42.38 -21.40
N GLU A 70 -2.90 -41.89 -21.66
CA GLU A 70 -3.10 -40.63 -22.34
C GLU A 70 -2.68 -39.44 -21.46
N ILE A 71 -2.06 -38.44 -22.09
CA ILE A 71 -1.82 -37.12 -21.50
C ILE A 71 -2.90 -36.17 -21.99
N ALA A 72 -3.73 -35.68 -21.08
CA ALA A 72 -4.61 -34.55 -21.37
C ALA A 72 -3.78 -33.25 -21.44
N ILE A 73 -3.81 -32.54 -22.58
CA ILE A 73 -3.07 -31.29 -22.79
C ILE A 73 -4.01 -30.10 -23.01
N ILE A 74 -3.86 -29.05 -22.22
CA ILE A 74 -4.57 -27.77 -22.39
C ILE A 74 -3.52 -26.65 -22.60
N ASN A 75 -3.41 -26.15 -23.83
CA ASN A 75 -2.33 -25.23 -24.23
C ASN A 75 -2.75 -24.12 -25.23
N ASN A 76 -4.05 -23.99 -25.51
CA ASN A 76 -4.59 -23.09 -26.53
C ASN A 76 -5.28 -21.83 -25.97
N GLY A 77 -5.20 -21.59 -24.66
CA GLY A 77 -5.86 -20.49 -23.96
C GLY A 77 -7.34 -20.74 -23.61
N GLY A 78 -7.88 -21.90 -23.98
CA GLY A 78 -9.27 -22.28 -23.67
C GLY A 78 -9.45 -22.79 -22.23
N THR A 79 -10.71 -22.90 -21.82
CA THR A 79 -11.11 -23.44 -20.51
C THR A 79 -11.78 -24.80 -20.68
N ALA A 80 -11.25 -25.82 -20.01
CA ALA A 80 -11.91 -27.10 -19.81
C ALA A 80 -12.58 -27.09 -18.42
N THR A 81 -13.91 -27.21 -18.38
CA THR A 81 -14.71 -27.20 -17.16
C THR A 81 -15.01 -28.63 -16.70
N VAL A 82 -15.00 -28.85 -15.39
CA VAL A 82 -15.34 -30.13 -14.77
C VAL A 82 -16.55 -29.90 -13.86
N SER A 83 -17.73 -30.28 -14.32
CA SER A 83 -19.00 -30.14 -13.57
C SER A 83 -19.52 -31.44 -12.96
N GLY A 84 -18.88 -32.57 -13.26
CA GLY A 84 -19.19 -33.89 -12.71
C GLY A 84 -17.92 -34.72 -12.52
N SER A 85 -18.06 -36.04 -12.39
CA SER A 85 -16.88 -36.93 -12.34
C SER A 85 -16.29 -37.13 -13.73
N VAL A 86 -14.99 -36.95 -13.86
CA VAL A 86 -14.19 -37.25 -15.05
C VAL A 86 -13.56 -38.63 -14.89
N PRO A 87 -13.39 -39.43 -15.97
CA PRO A 87 -12.56 -40.63 -15.93
C PRO A 87 -11.18 -40.35 -15.35
N VAL A 88 -10.59 -41.33 -14.66
CA VAL A 88 -9.21 -41.20 -14.16
C VAL A 88 -8.30 -40.90 -15.34
N GLN A 89 -7.45 -39.89 -15.19
CA GLN A 89 -6.47 -39.45 -16.19
C GLN A 89 -5.11 -40.08 -15.90
N GLY A 90 -4.36 -40.46 -16.95
CA GLY A 90 -2.99 -40.97 -16.79
C GLY A 90 -2.00 -39.86 -16.44
N SER A 91 -2.08 -38.73 -17.15
CA SER A 91 -1.34 -37.50 -16.87
C SER A 91 -2.09 -36.27 -17.38
N LEU A 92 -1.79 -35.10 -16.82
CA LEU A 92 -2.41 -33.83 -17.17
C LEU A 92 -1.35 -32.73 -17.31
N SER A 93 -1.41 -31.98 -18.41
CA SER A 93 -0.54 -30.83 -18.67
C SER A 93 -1.34 -29.61 -19.08
N VAL A 94 -1.18 -28.51 -18.36
CA VAL A 94 -1.81 -27.22 -18.66
C VAL A 94 -0.72 -26.16 -18.75
N SER A 95 -0.47 -25.63 -19.94
CA SER A 95 0.63 -24.67 -20.17
C SER A 95 0.19 -23.27 -20.62
N ASN A 96 -1.02 -23.18 -21.17
CA ASN A 96 -1.65 -21.94 -21.60
C ASN A 96 -3.15 -22.20 -21.77
N GLY A 97 -3.96 -21.87 -20.76
CA GLY A 97 -5.37 -22.25 -20.67
C GLY A 97 -5.75 -22.67 -19.25
N THR A 98 -6.99 -23.10 -19.06
CA THR A 98 -7.55 -23.31 -17.72
C THR A 98 -8.20 -24.68 -17.58
N LEU A 99 -7.89 -25.40 -16.51
CA LEU A 99 -8.75 -26.46 -15.98
C LEU A 99 -9.59 -25.87 -14.84
N ALA A 100 -10.91 -25.79 -15.03
CA ALA A 100 -11.85 -25.23 -14.06
C ALA A 100 -12.71 -26.33 -13.43
N VAL A 101 -12.40 -26.73 -12.20
CA VAL A 101 -13.18 -27.70 -11.44
C VAL A 101 -14.31 -26.99 -10.70
N GLY A 102 -15.53 -27.15 -11.22
CA GLY A 102 -16.73 -26.55 -10.66
C GLY A 102 -17.22 -27.24 -9.38
N SER A 103 -18.21 -26.64 -8.71
CA SER A 103 -18.81 -27.22 -7.52
C SER A 103 -19.44 -28.58 -7.82
N GLY A 104 -19.05 -29.63 -7.09
CA GLY A 104 -19.48 -31.01 -7.33
C GLY A 104 -18.76 -31.72 -8.49
N GLY A 105 -17.88 -31.02 -9.21
CA GLY A 105 -16.97 -31.62 -10.19
C GLY A 105 -15.82 -32.38 -9.50
N SER A 106 -15.36 -33.46 -10.12
CA SER A 106 -14.25 -34.26 -9.61
C SER A 106 -13.39 -34.81 -10.74
N ILE A 107 -12.09 -34.63 -10.63
CA ILE A 107 -11.09 -35.19 -11.54
C ILE A 107 -9.94 -35.80 -10.75
N GLN A 108 -9.48 -36.97 -11.19
CA GLN A 108 -8.37 -37.71 -10.60
C GLN A 108 -7.30 -37.98 -11.66
N VAL A 109 -6.05 -37.62 -11.36
CA VAL A 109 -4.88 -37.89 -12.20
C VAL A 109 -4.03 -38.94 -11.49
N ALA A 110 -4.13 -40.20 -11.90
CA ALA A 110 -3.52 -41.30 -11.17
C ALA A 110 -2.83 -42.29 -12.09
N ALA A 111 -1.87 -43.00 -11.51
CA ALA A 111 -1.30 -44.21 -12.08
C ALA A 111 -2.41 -45.26 -12.27
N VAL A 112 -2.80 -45.55 -13.51
CA VAL A 112 -3.74 -46.64 -13.80
C VAL A 112 -2.94 -47.90 -14.15
N ASP A 113 -2.86 -48.83 -13.21
CA ASP A 113 -2.06 -50.07 -13.34
C ASP A 113 -2.81 -51.21 -14.08
N THR A 114 -4.07 -51.04 -14.45
CA THR A 114 -4.85 -52.13 -15.08
C THR A 114 -5.40 -51.75 -16.44
N VAL A 115 -4.78 -52.31 -17.48
CA VAL A 115 -5.38 -52.45 -18.81
C VAL A 115 -6.13 -53.78 -18.84
N ASP A 116 -7.45 -53.76 -19.07
CA ASP A 116 -8.28 -54.97 -19.27
C ASP A 116 -8.15 -56.07 -18.17
N GLY A 117 -7.96 -55.67 -16.90
CA GLY A 117 -7.85 -56.60 -15.78
C GLY A 117 -6.52 -57.35 -15.69
N ASN A 118 -5.49 -56.89 -16.42
CA ASN A 118 -4.12 -57.35 -16.30
C ASN A 118 -3.23 -56.19 -15.81
N SER A 119 -2.48 -56.41 -14.72
CA SER A 119 -1.50 -55.44 -14.21
C SER A 119 -0.39 -55.20 -15.25
N ASP A 120 0.05 -53.96 -15.48
CA ASP A 120 1.22 -53.67 -16.32
C ASP A 120 2.46 -54.32 -15.69
N PRO A 121 3.05 -55.37 -16.27
CA PRO A 121 4.20 -56.04 -15.70
C PRO A 121 5.52 -55.26 -15.90
N THR A 122 5.48 -54.11 -16.58
CA THR A 122 6.67 -53.34 -16.97
C THR A 122 6.87 -52.08 -16.14
N GLY A 123 5.81 -51.47 -15.56
CA GLY A 123 5.90 -50.29 -14.70
C GLY A 123 6.48 -49.07 -15.43
N VAL A 124 6.32 -48.99 -16.75
CA VAL A 124 7.04 -48.01 -17.59
C VAL A 124 6.26 -46.70 -17.75
N PHE A 125 4.95 -46.70 -17.50
CA PHE A 125 4.09 -45.56 -17.87
C PHE A 125 2.97 -45.34 -16.85
N THR A 126 3.29 -44.69 -15.74
CA THR A 126 2.31 -44.19 -14.76
C THR A 126 2.95 -43.09 -13.91
N SER A 127 2.84 -41.83 -14.32
CA SER A 127 3.32 -40.74 -13.45
C SER A 127 2.22 -40.22 -12.51
N GLY A 128 0.94 -40.33 -12.92
CA GLY A 128 -0.17 -39.66 -12.25
C GLY A 128 0.12 -38.17 -12.04
N ALA A 129 0.94 -37.58 -12.92
CA ALA A 129 1.46 -36.23 -12.75
C ALA A 129 0.51 -35.22 -13.39
N ALA A 130 0.19 -34.19 -12.63
CA ALA A 130 -0.45 -32.98 -13.11
C ALA A 130 0.56 -31.83 -13.11
N THR A 131 0.70 -31.15 -14.25
CA THR A 131 1.60 -30.00 -14.38
C THR A 131 0.83 -28.78 -14.88
N PHE A 132 0.93 -27.68 -14.15
CA PHE A 132 0.45 -26.37 -14.55
C PHE A 132 1.64 -25.43 -14.65
N GLY A 133 1.95 -24.93 -15.84
CA GLY A 133 3.07 -24.02 -16.05
C GLY A 133 2.76 -22.96 -17.08
N GLY A 134 3.69 -22.02 -17.31
CA GLY A 134 3.43 -20.89 -18.20
C GLY A 134 2.20 -20.10 -17.76
N ASN A 135 1.23 -19.95 -18.66
CA ASN A 135 -0.05 -19.30 -18.39
C ASN A 135 -1.16 -20.31 -18.02
N GLY A 136 -0.78 -21.52 -17.60
CA GLY A 136 -1.72 -22.56 -17.20
C GLY A 136 -2.38 -22.24 -15.86
N VAL A 137 -3.70 -22.42 -15.79
CA VAL A 137 -4.51 -22.12 -14.61
C VAL A 137 -5.20 -23.40 -14.11
N LEU A 138 -5.05 -23.67 -12.82
CA LEU A 138 -5.92 -24.59 -12.08
C LEU A 138 -6.93 -23.74 -11.31
N SER A 139 -8.21 -23.83 -11.63
CA SER A 139 -9.28 -23.11 -10.95
C SER A 139 -10.19 -24.08 -10.22
N ILE A 140 -10.29 -23.96 -8.89
CA ILE A 140 -11.09 -24.84 -8.05
C ILE A 140 -12.20 -24.03 -7.37
N ALA A 141 -13.44 -24.30 -7.75
CA ALA A 141 -14.62 -23.78 -7.07
C ALA A 141 -14.85 -24.49 -5.73
N ASN A 142 -15.62 -23.87 -4.84
CA ASN A 142 -15.96 -24.47 -3.56
C ASN A 142 -16.76 -25.77 -3.75
N GLY A 143 -16.26 -26.86 -3.16
CA GLY A 143 -16.81 -28.20 -3.33
C GLY A 143 -16.40 -28.92 -4.62
N GLY A 144 -15.49 -28.36 -5.42
CA GLY A 144 -14.79 -29.09 -6.48
C GLY A 144 -13.66 -29.95 -5.90
N ALA A 145 -13.40 -31.11 -6.51
CA ALA A 145 -12.37 -32.05 -6.07
C ALA A 145 -11.32 -32.30 -7.16
N PHE A 146 -10.05 -32.06 -6.82
CA PHE A 146 -8.91 -32.39 -7.67
C PHE A 146 -7.98 -33.33 -6.92
N GLU A 147 -7.64 -34.45 -7.56
CA GLU A 147 -6.70 -35.44 -7.02
C GLU A 147 -5.58 -35.74 -8.01
N ALA A 148 -4.33 -35.87 -7.53
CA ALA A 148 -3.20 -36.28 -8.36
C ALA A 148 -2.19 -37.14 -7.58
N GLU A 149 -1.36 -37.96 -8.25
CA GLU A 149 -0.22 -38.59 -7.57
C GLU A 149 0.92 -37.59 -7.34
N SER A 150 1.19 -36.72 -8.32
CA SER A 150 2.14 -35.61 -8.17
C SER A 150 1.64 -34.34 -8.85
N LEU A 151 1.98 -33.18 -8.29
CA LEU A 151 1.52 -31.89 -8.78
C LEU A 151 2.67 -30.89 -8.88
N SER A 152 2.85 -30.29 -10.04
CA SER A 152 3.73 -29.14 -10.24
C SER A 152 2.93 -27.91 -10.62
N LEU A 153 2.98 -26.86 -9.80
CA LEU A 153 2.28 -25.59 -9.99
C LEU A 153 3.29 -24.46 -10.16
N SER A 154 3.63 -24.14 -11.41
CA SER A 154 4.39 -22.95 -11.81
C SER A 154 3.55 -21.89 -12.54
N GLY A 155 2.28 -22.22 -12.87
CA GLY A 155 1.27 -21.29 -13.40
C GLY A 155 0.44 -20.64 -12.28
N LEU A 156 -0.88 -20.53 -12.45
CA LEU A 156 -1.79 -19.94 -11.47
C LEU A 156 -2.68 -21.01 -10.79
N LEU A 157 -2.78 -20.97 -9.46
CA LEU A 157 -3.87 -21.61 -8.72
C LEU A 157 -4.91 -20.56 -8.35
N GLN A 158 -6.14 -20.74 -8.84
CA GLN A 158 -7.33 -20.02 -8.41
C GLN A 158 -8.12 -20.89 -7.44
N GLN A 159 -8.30 -20.44 -6.20
CA GLN A 159 -9.03 -21.18 -5.18
C GLN A 159 -10.19 -20.35 -4.64
N GLN A 160 -11.41 -20.89 -4.75
CA GLN A 160 -12.58 -20.30 -4.12
C GLN A 160 -12.68 -20.75 -2.65
N ILE A 161 -12.91 -19.80 -1.73
CA ILE A 161 -13.07 -20.04 -0.29
C ILE A 161 -14.34 -19.34 0.19
N THR A 162 -15.38 -20.10 0.54
CA THR A 162 -16.68 -19.51 0.95
C THR A 162 -16.97 -19.64 2.43
N SER A 163 -16.05 -20.21 3.24
CA SER A 163 -16.26 -20.45 4.67
C SER A 163 -14.93 -20.60 5.43
N THR A 164 -15.01 -20.84 6.74
CA THR A 164 -13.83 -21.18 7.57
C THR A 164 -13.25 -22.57 7.25
N GLY A 165 -13.98 -23.42 6.53
CA GLY A 165 -13.48 -24.71 6.05
C GLY A 165 -13.20 -24.66 4.54
N LEU A 166 -12.15 -25.38 4.13
CA LEU A 166 -11.81 -25.65 2.74
C LEU A 166 -11.52 -27.14 2.58
N THR A 167 -12.01 -27.75 1.51
CA THR A 167 -11.58 -29.09 1.10
C THR A 167 -10.29 -28.95 0.32
N ALA A 168 -9.19 -29.42 0.89
CA ALA A 168 -7.88 -29.34 0.25
C ALA A 168 -7.81 -30.21 -1.00
N ILE A 169 -7.08 -29.73 -2.01
CA ILE A 169 -6.62 -30.52 -3.16
C ILE A 169 -5.78 -31.69 -2.63
N GLN A 170 -6.05 -32.90 -3.11
CA GLN A 170 -5.37 -34.10 -2.59
C GLN A 170 -4.27 -34.55 -3.55
N VAL A 171 -3.04 -34.60 -3.05
CA VAL A 171 -1.89 -35.12 -3.80
C VAL A 171 -1.28 -36.30 -3.07
N GLY A 172 -1.04 -37.40 -3.78
CA GLY A 172 -0.57 -38.66 -3.21
C GLY A 172 0.88 -38.58 -2.73
N GLN A 173 1.78 -38.12 -3.58
CA GLN A 173 3.23 -38.11 -3.34
C GLN A 173 3.74 -36.70 -3.04
N SER A 174 3.96 -35.89 -4.08
CA SER A 174 4.73 -34.64 -3.96
C SER A 174 4.09 -33.48 -4.70
N VAL A 175 4.19 -32.31 -4.07
CA VAL A 175 3.81 -31.02 -4.66
C VAL A 175 5.05 -30.16 -4.82
N ASN A 176 5.20 -29.50 -5.96
CA ASN A 176 6.20 -28.48 -6.23
C ASN A 176 5.52 -27.16 -6.62
N LEU A 177 5.66 -26.15 -5.75
CA LEU A 177 5.07 -24.82 -5.90
C LEU A 177 6.11 -23.80 -6.40
N GLY A 178 5.74 -23.01 -7.40
CA GLY A 178 6.52 -21.88 -7.88
C GLY A 178 5.72 -20.87 -8.69
N GLY A 179 4.40 -20.99 -8.71
CA GLY A 179 3.47 -20.14 -9.44
C GLY A 179 2.75 -19.12 -8.55
N ASN A 180 1.67 -18.54 -9.04
CA ASN A 180 0.87 -17.55 -8.31
C ASN A 180 -0.37 -18.19 -7.67
N LEU A 181 -0.87 -17.57 -6.61
CA LEU A 181 -2.10 -17.93 -5.93
C LEU A 181 -3.11 -16.76 -6.04
N GLU A 182 -4.32 -17.06 -6.49
CA GLU A 182 -5.45 -16.14 -6.48
C GLU A 182 -6.59 -16.74 -5.67
N ILE A 183 -7.11 -15.98 -4.72
CA ILE A 183 -8.18 -16.41 -3.81
C ILE A 183 -9.45 -15.64 -4.13
N ASP A 184 -10.52 -16.38 -4.41
CA ASP A 184 -11.87 -15.84 -4.52
C ASP A 184 -12.65 -16.16 -3.24
N PHE A 185 -12.86 -15.15 -2.39
CA PHE A 185 -13.65 -15.34 -1.18
C PHE A 185 -15.17 -15.32 -1.41
N SER A 186 -15.64 -14.93 -2.60
CA SER A 186 -17.06 -14.99 -2.99
C SER A 186 -18.02 -14.39 -1.96
N GLY A 187 -17.64 -13.24 -1.39
CA GLY A 187 -18.41 -12.53 -0.36
C GLY A 187 -18.19 -13.02 1.08
N PHE A 188 -17.34 -14.03 1.31
CA PHE A 188 -16.87 -14.37 2.64
C PHE A 188 -15.84 -13.35 3.13
N THR A 189 -15.96 -12.90 4.37
CA THR A 189 -14.96 -12.03 5.01
C THR A 189 -14.09 -12.87 5.95
N PRO A 190 -12.80 -13.06 5.63
CA PRO A 190 -11.88 -13.84 6.45
C PRO A 190 -11.60 -13.13 7.79
N SER A 191 -11.43 -13.92 8.86
CA SER A 191 -10.95 -13.39 10.13
C SER A 191 -9.47 -13.02 10.07
N SER A 192 -9.01 -12.15 10.97
CA SER A 192 -7.61 -11.71 11.11
C SER A 192 -6.61 -12.82 11.48
N SER A 193 -7.07 -14.05 11.70
CA SER A 193 -6.26 -15.26 11.93
C SER A 193 -6.76 -16.48 11.15
N GLY A 194 -7.43 -16.26 10.00
CA GLY A 194 -7.94 -17.34 9.17
C GLY A 194 -6.82 -18.21 8.58
N SER A 195 -7.10 -19.51 8.42
CA SER A 195 -6.13 -20.49 7.90
C SER A 195 -6.85 -21.58 7.11
N TRP A 196 -6.32 -21.95 5.93
CA TRP A 196 -6.93 -22.92 5.01
C TRP A 196 -5.87 -23.79 4.35
N ALA A 197 -6.00 -25.12 4.50
CA ALA A 197 -5.18 -26.08 3.76
C ALA A 197 -5.63 -26.09 2.28
N LEU A 198 -4.78 -25.58 1.39
CA LEU A 198 -5.06 -25.53 -0.05
C LEU A 198 -4.80 -26.89 -0.70
N ILE A 199 -3.65 -27.50 -0.37
CA ILE A 199 -3.16 -28.74 -0.98
C ILE A 199 -2.55 -29.60 0.12
N GLU A 200 -2.87 -30.89 0.14
CA GLU A 200 -2.25 -31.89 1.03
C GLU A 200 -1.44 -32.92 0.23
N ALA A 201 -0.22 -33.25 0.68
CA ALA A 201 0.70 -34.19 0.03
C ALA A 201 1.57 -34.97 1.01
N ASN A 202 2.29 -36.01 0.59
CA ASN A 202 3.35 -36.60 1.44
C ASN A 202 4.54 -35.65 1.59
N SER A 203 4.79 -34.81 0.58
CA SER A 203 5.81 -33.77 0.62
C SER A 203 5.39 -32.53 -0.18
N VAL A 204 5.53 -31.36 0.43
CA VAL A 204 5.34 -30.05 -0.20
C VAL A 204 6.69 -29.35 -0.32
N SER A 205 7.02 -28.91 -1.52
CA SER A 205 8.26 -28.18 -1.82
C SER A 205 7.95 -26.89 -2.58
N GLY A 206 8.82 -25.90 -2.42
CA GLY A 206 8.64 -24.57 -3.02
C GLY A 206 7.61 -23.70 -2.28
N SER A 207 7.21 -22.60 -2.90
CA SER A 207 6.20 -21.66 -2.37
C SER A 207 5.53 -20.93 -3.53
N PHE A 208 4.36 -20.34 -3.29
CA PHE A 208 3.76 -19.41 -4.25
C PHE A 208 4.61 -18.13 -4.32
N VAL A 209 4.78 -17.60 -5.52
CA VAL A 209 5.56 -16.38 -5.77
C VAL A 209 4.78 -15.16 -5.31
N ASP A 210 3.50 -15.10 -5.67
CA ASP A 210 2.58 -14.03 -5.29
C ASP A 210 1.24 -14.60 -4.82
N ILE A 211 0.59 -13.87 -3.92
CA ILE A 211 -0.75 -14.16 -3.42
C ILE A 211 -1.64 -12.95 -3.66
N SER A 212 -2.79 -13.16 -4.27
CA SER A 212 -3.79 -12.12 -4.51
C SER A 212 -5.18 -12.57 -4.04
N ALA A 213 -5.98 -11.62 -3.55
CA ALA A 213 -7.37 -11.86 -3.18
C ALA A 213 -8.23 -10.68 -3.67
N PRO A 214 -8.54 -10.62 -4.98
CA PRO A 214 -9.28 -9.51 -5.56
C PRO A 214 -10.59 -9.25 -4.83
N GLY A 215 -10.89 -7.97 -4.57
CA GLY A 215 -12.11 -7.57 -3.86
C GLY A 215 -12.07 -7.71 -2.33
N VAL A 216 -10.95 -8.18 -1.76
CA VAL A 216 -10.71 -8.19 -0.31
C VAL A 216 -9.60 -7.21 0.04
N THR A 217 -9.92 -6.17 0.80
CA THR A 217 -8.94 -5.27 1.40
C THR A 217 -8.68 -5.73 2.82
N LEU A 218 -7.46 -6.19 3.09
CA LEU A 218 -7.03 -6.49 4.45
C LEU A 218 -6.89 -5.17 5.23
N GLN A 219 -7.20 -5.23 6.52
CA GLN A 219 -6.82 -4.16 7.45
C GLN A 219 -5.30 -3.97 7.37
N GLU A 220 -4.85 -2.73 7.53
CA GLU A 220 -3.43 -2.42 7.63
C GLU A 220 -2.71 -3.30 8.64
N GLY A 221 -1.56 -3.84 8.20
CA GLY A 221 -0.74 -4.79 8.95
C GLY A 221 -1.32 -6.19 9.10
N LEU A 222 -2.37 -6.56 8.38
CA LEU A 222 -2.63 -7.95 8.03
C LEU A 222 -2.01 -8.26 6.66
N PHE A 223 -1.58 -9.50 6.46
CA PHE A 223 -1.11 -9.97 5.16
C PHE A 223 -1.51 -11.43 4.91
N TRP A 224 -1.47 -11.79 3.62
CA TRP A 224 -1.62 -13.18 3.17
C TRP A 224 -0.26 -13.87 3.16
N GLY A 225 -0.17 -15.02 3.81
CA GLY A 225 1.01 -15.86 3.76
C GLY A 225 0.68 -17.27 3.32
N THR A 226 1.70 -17.99 2.82
CA THR A 226 1.63 -19.45 2.72
C THR A 226 2.74 -20.11 3.54
N ARG A 227 2.45 -21.28 4.09
CA ARG A 227 3.43 -22.09 4.81
C ARG A 227 3.15 -23.58 4.61
N THR A 228 4.18 -24.39 4.83
CA THR A 228 4.03 -25.84 4.90
C THR A 228 3.83 -26.26 6.35
N VAL A 229 2.74 -26.98 6.63
CA VAL A 229 2.43 -27.53 7.96
C VAL A 229 2.28 -29.04 7.90
N SER A 230 2.67 -29.76 8.95
CA SER A 230 2.36 -31.20 9.05
C SER A 230 0.90 -31.40 9.43
N VAL A 231 0.19 -32.26 8.71
CA VAL A 231 -1.21 -32.65 9.01
C VAL A 231 -1.32 -34.04 9.64
N GLY A 232 -0.18 -34.63 10.02
CA GLY A 232 -0.08 -35.98 10.60
C GLY A 232 -0.06 -37.08 9.53
N GLY A 233 0.20 -38.32 9.95
CA GLY A 233 0.23 -39.49 9.05
C GLY A 233 1.38 -39.49 8.02
N GLY A 234 2.39 -38.63 8.20
CA GLY A 234 3.45 -38.43 7.21
C GLY A 234 3.07 -37.51 6.05
N ARG A 235 1.98 -36.75 6.19
CA ARG A 235 1.52 -35.76 5.21
C ARG A 235 1.76 -34.32 5.67
N GLU A 236 1.83 -33.45 4.69
CA GLU A 236 2.05 -32.00 4.78
C GLU A 236 0.93 -31.27 4.02
N ALA A 237 0.63 -30.04 4.43
CA ALA A 237 -0.28 -29.15 3.72
C ALA A 237 0.42 -27.85 3.34
N ALA A 238 0.20 -27.41 2.10
CA ALA A 238 0.40 -26.02 1.71
C ALA A 238 -0.79 -25.21 2.21
N GLU A 239 -0.57 -24.42 3.25
CA GLU A 239 -1.62 -23.68 3.97
C GLU A 239 -1.55 -22.19 3.62
N LEU A 240 -2.69 -21.61 3.23
CA LEU A 240 -2.92 -20.17 3.19
C LEU A 240 -3.29 -19.69 4.59
N PHE A 241 -2.72 -18.58 5.04
CA PHE A 241 -3.09 -17.97 6.30
C PHE A 241 -3.15 -16.44 6.21
N VAL A 242 -3.92 -15.85 7.13
CA VAL A 242 -3.85 -14.42 7.48
C VAL A 242 -3.05 -14.30 8.76
N ASP A 243 -2.08 -13.40 8.79
CA ASP A 243 -1.30 -13.11 9.98
C ASP A 243 -1.02 -11.61 10.09
N THR A 244 -0.63 -11.21 11.29
CA THR A 244 -0.31 -9.82 11.62
C THR A 244 1.17 -9.54 11.36
N GLN A 245 1.45 -8.38 10.79
CA GLN A 245 2.79 -7.81 10.69
C GLN A 245 2.89 -6.54 11.54
N LEU A 246 4.05 -6.33 12.16
CA LEU A 246 4.31 -5.13 12.94
C LEU A 246 4.49 -3.91 12.03
N VAL A 247 4.11 -2.75 12.53
CA VAL A 247 4.28 -1.46 11.88
C VAL A 247 5.26 -0.62 12.70
N LEU A 248 6.19 0.03 12.03
CA LEU A 248 6.93 1.17 12.55
C LEU A 248 6.17 2.45 12.17
N GLU A 249 5.38 2.97 13.09
CA GLU A 249 4.71 4.28 12.93
C GLU A 249 5.70 5.38 13.31
N VAL A 250 5.95 6.30 12.40
CA VAL A 250 6.85 7.44 12.58
C VAL A 250 6.03 8.72 12.48
N ASP A 251 6.02 9.49 13.54
CA ASP A 251 5.50 10.86 13.53
C ASP A 251 6.67 11.82 13.24
N ALA A 252 6.79 12.21 11.97
CA ALA A 252 7.83 13.11 11.51
C ALA A 252 7.62 14.55 11.98
N ASP A 253 6.37 14.94 12.25
CA ASP A 253 6.02 16.30 12.65
C ASP A 253 6.29 16.54 14.14
N SER A 254 6.14 15.50 14.98
CA SER A 254 6.42 15.54 16.42
C SER A 254 7.88 15.19 16.76
N GLY A 255 8.84 15.68 15.98
CA GLY A 255 10.27 15.49 16.25
C GLY A 255 10.79 14.09 15.95
N GLY A 256 10.10 13.32 15.09
CA GLY A 256 10.56 12.04 14.60
C GLY A 256 10.42 10.88 15.58
N VAL A 257 9.35 10.89 16.38
CA VAL A 257 9.05 9.79 17.30
C VAL A 257 8.63 8.56 16.50
N ALA A 258 9.28 7.42 16.76
CA ALA A 258 8.88 6.15 16.17
C ALA A 258 8.33 5.19 17.22
N THR A 259 7.32 4.42 16.82
CA THR A 259 6.66 3.41 17.66
C THR A 259 6.54 2.12 16.88
N ILE A 260 7.02 1.01 17.46
CA ILE A 260 6.72 -0.33 16.93
C ILE A 260 5.42 -0.81 17.57
N LYS A 261 4.46 -1.28 16.78
CA LYS A 261 3.20 -1.82 17.30
C LYS A 261 2.60 -2.87 16.39
N SER A 262 1.70 -3.66 16.97
CA SER A 262 0.74 -4.43 16.21
C SER A 262 -0.43 -3.52 15.83
N PRO A 263 -0.75 -3.31 14.55
CA PRO A 263 -1.87 -2.46 14.15
C PRO A 263 -3.24 -3.13 14.35
N VAL A 264 -3.26 -4.40 14.76
CA VAL A 264 -4.48 -5.19 14.92
C VAL A 264 -4.70 -5.50 16.40
N ALA A 265 -5.69 -4.83 16.99
CA ALA A 265 -6.02 -4.97 18.41
C ALA A 265 -6.28 -6.43 18.79
N GLY A 266 -5.63 -6.89 19.87
CA GLY A 266 -5.75 -8.26 20.37
C GLY A 266 -4.92 -9.31 19.62
N PHE A 267 -4.09 -8.92 18.65
CA PHE A 267 -3.17 -9.80 17.92
C PHE A 267 -1.71 -9.37 18.14
N PRO A 268 -1.15 -9.63 19.33
CA PRO A 268 0.25 -9.30 19.58
C PRO A 268 1.19 -10.18 18.75
N VAL A 269 2.36 -9.63 18.41
CA VAL A 269 3.43 -10.36 17.73
C VAL A 269 4.61 -10.51 18.69
N SER A 270 5.03 -11.75 18.92
CA SER A 270 6.21 -12.05 19.75
C SER A 270 7.49 -11.96 18.93
N ILE A 271 8.41 -11.10 19.34
CA ILE A 271 9.69 -10.86 18.67
C ILE A 271 10.87 -11.07 19.61
N GLU A 272 11.97 -11.57 19.06
CA GLU A 272 13.27 -11.72 19.73
C GLU A 272 14.29 -10.71 19.22
N GLY A 273 13.94 -9.88 18.25
CA GLY A 273 14.86 -8.89 17.70
C GLY A 273 14.15 -7.94 16.76
N TYR A 274 14.75 -6.77 16.54
CA TYR A 274 14.33 -5.87 15.48
C TYR A 274 15.51 -5.09 14.92
N ARG A 275 15.34 -4.58 13.71
CA ARG A 275 16.31 -3.77 13.01
C ARG A 275 15.61 -2.73 12.14
N ILE A 276 16.01 -1.48 12.29
CA ILE A 276 15.58 -0.35 11.47
C ILE A 276 16.80 0.14 10.70
N ARG A 277 16.66 0.31 9.39
CA ARG A 277 17.73 0.76 8.48
C ARG A 277 17.30 1.96 7.66
N SER A 278 18.25 2.83 7.34
CA SER A 278 18.11 3.90 6.34
C SER A 278 19.40 3.96 5.52
N ALA A 279 19.32 3.78 4.21
CA ALA A 279 20.49 3.92 3.35
C ALA A 279 20.92 5.39 3.23
N ALA A 280 19.96 6.32 3.26
CA ALA A 280 20.21 7.77 3.21
C ALA A 280 20.67 8.38 4.55
N GLY A 281 20.65 7.62 5.64
CA GLY A 281 21.18 8.07 6.93
C GLY A 281 20.19 8.87 7.80
N GLY A 282 18.89 8.54 7.72
CA GLY A 282 17.81 9.24 8.41
C GLY A 282 17.57 8.85 9.87
N LEU A 283 18.48 8.12 10.52
CA LEU A 283 18.30 7.67 11.91
C LEU A 283 19.10 8.55 12.90
N ASN A 284 18.55 8.73 14.10
CA ASN A 284 19.16 9.46 15.21
C ASN A 284 19.43 8.52 16.39
N PRO A 285 20.65 7.95 16.50
CA PRO A 285 21.01 7.07 17.61
C PRO A 285 20.93 7.72 18.99
N ALA A 286 21.06 9.06 19.08
CA ALA A 286 21.02 9.76 20.37
C ALA A 286 19.59 9.93 20.91
N GLY A 287 18.57 9.83 20.03
CA GLY A 287 17.15 9.88 20.39
C GLY A 287 16.52 8.50 20.59
N TRP A 288 17.31 7.43 20.43
CA TRP A 288 16.86 6.06 20.57
C TRP A 288 16.67 5.70 22.03
N ASN A 289 15.45 5.30 22.37
CA ASN A 289 15.06 4.73 23.64
C ASN A 289 14.75 3.26 23.40
N SER A 290 15.78 2.42 23.54
CA SER A 290 15.76 1.02 23.16
C SER A 290 14.83 0.20 24.08
N LEU A 291 14.52 -1.05 23.70
CA LEU A 291 13.82 -1.98 24.58
C LEU A 291 14.71 -2.36 25.79
N ASP A 292 16.02 -2.42 25.62
CA ASP A 292 16.98 -2.57 26.74
C ASP A 292 16.87 -1.41 27.74
N ASP A 293 16.77 -0.17 27.27
CA ASP A 293 16.63 1.04 28.12
C ASP A 293 15.30 1.06 28.89
N LEU A 294 14.23 0.51 28.32
CA LEU A 294 12.89 0.49 28.90
C LEU A 294 12.74 -0.44 30.12
N ASP A 295 13.64 -1.42 30.28
CA ASP A 295 13.70 -2.30 31.46
C ASP A 295 14.39 -1.64 32.67
N GLY A 296 14.91 -0.43 32.48
CA GLY A 296 15.46 0.46 33.51
C GLY A 296 16.99 0.43 33.60
N PRO A 297 17.63 1.53 34.05
CA PRO A 297 19.08 1.67 33.98
C PRO A 297 19.79 0.65 34.88
N GLY A 298 20.51 -0.28 34.26
CA GLY A 298 21.31 -1.32 34.93
C GLY A 298 20.55 -2.61 35.29
N ASN A 299 19.35 -2.79 34.77
CA ASN A 299 18.61 -4.05 34.83
C ASN A 299 18.79 -4.81 33.50
N ASP A 300 19.96 -5.39 33.30
CA ASP A 300 20.26 -6.26 32.14
C ASP A 300 19.47 -7.60 32.16
N ASP A 301 18.34 -7.68 32.89
CA ASP A 301 17.60 -8.92 33.20
C ASP A 301 16.45 -9.25 32.23
N GLY A 302 16.13 -8.34 31.29
CA GLY A 302 15.14 -8.54 30.22
C GLY A 302 15.70 -9.19 28.94
N GLY A 303 17.03 -9.39 28.86
CA GLY A 303 17.70 -10.13 27.79
C GLY A 303 17.91 -9.41 26.47
N TRP A 304 17.30 -8.23 26.28
CA TRP A 304 17.57 -7.34 25.16
C TRP A 304 19.01 -6.81 25.20
N ARG A 305 19.60 -6.65 24.01
CA ARG A 305 20.97 -6.16 23.83
C ARG A 305 21.04 -5.29 22.59
N GLU A 306 21.50 -4.07 22.77
CA GLU A 306 21.72 -3.13 21.68
C GLU A 306 22.91 -3.51 20.81
N THR A 307 22.76 -3.29 19.51
CA THR A 307 23.90 -3.11 18.61
C THR A 307 24.27 -1.62 18.57
N PRO A 308 25.55 -1.26 18.31
CA PRO A 308 25.93 0.15 18.19
C PRO A 308 25.08 0.89 17.16
N GLY A 309 24.26 1.84 17.63
CA GLY A 309 23.41 2.65 16.76
C GLY A 309 24.21 3.57 15.85
N THR A 310 23.78 3.70 14.61
CA THR A 310 24.34 4.63 13.61
C THR A 310 23.21 5.35 12.88
N ALA A 311 23.54 6.39 12.11
CA ALA A 311 22.55 7.08 11.27
C ALA A 311 21.91 6.16 10.21
N ASN A 312 22.50 4.99 9.94
CA ASN A 312 22.02 4.03 8.95
C ASN A 312 21.36 2.79 9.54
N GLN A 313 21.54 2.53 10.84
CA GLN A 313 20.99 1.34 11.48
C GLN A 313 20.83 1.49 12.99
N LEU A 314 19.67 1.05 13.48
CA LEU A 314 19.40 0.74 14.89
C LEU A 314 18.90 -0.71 14.97
N ALA A 315 19.39 -1.51 15.92
CA ALA A 315 18.94 -2.88 16.06
C ALA A 315 19.19 -3.43 17.47
N GLU A 316 18.27 -4.29 17.92
CA GLU A 316 18.41 -5.05 19.16
C GLU A 316 18.08 -6.52 18.94
N LEU A 317 18.62 -7.35 19.83
CA LEU A 317 18.33 -8.77 19.92
C LEU A 317 18.15 -9.16 21.38
N ASN A 318 17.10 -9.91 21.66
CA ASN A 318 16.88 -10.59 22.92
C ASN A 318 17.43 -12.02 22.85
N GLN A 319 18.37 -12.36 23.73
CA GLN A 319 18.95 -13.72 23.78
C GLN A 319 18.27 -14.64 24.80
N ASP A 320 17.42 -14.09 25.66
CA ASP A 320 16.77 -14.80 26.76
C ASP A 320 15.31 -15.19 26.44
N GLY A 321 14.72 -14.63 25.38
CA GLY A 321 13.44 -15.07 24.82
C GLY A 321 12.68 -13.98 24.06
N ALA A 322 11.48 -14.32 23.59
CA ALA A 322 10.63 -13.39 22.85
C ALA A 322 9.83 -12.45 23.75
N SER A 323 9.72 -11.18 23.34
CA SER A 323 8.82 -10.19 23.94
C SER A 323 7.62 -9.92 23.04
N SER A 324 6.46 -9.71 23.65
CA SER A 324 5.21 -9.48 22.94
C SER A 324 5.01 -7.99 22.64
N ILE A 325 4.79 -7.65 21.37
CA ILE A 325 4.39 -6.30 20.94
C ILE A 325 2.91 -6.31 20.58
N ASP A 326 2.11 -5.53 21.31
CA ASP A 326 0.67 -5.39 21.11
C ASP A 326 0.29 -4.07 20.43
N ASP A 327 -0.99 -3.72 20.48
CA ASP A 327 -1.55 -2.51 19.87
C ASP A 327 -1.32 -1.23 20.68
N ALA A 328 -0.92 -1.33 21.96
CA ALA A 328 -0.46 -0.18 22.71
C ALA A 328 0.88 0.35 22.17
N GLY A 329 1.69 -0.55 21.62
CA GLY A 329 2.96 -0.23 20.99
C GLY A 329 4.07 0.11 21.97
N VAL A 330 5.29 0.16 21.44
CA VAL A 330 6.51 0.51 22.17
C VAL A 330 7.18 1.67 21.45
N SER A 331 7.26 2.82 22.12
CA SER A 331 7.95 3.99 21.57
C SER A 331 9.46 3.80 21.68
N LEU A 332 10.14 3.95 20.55
CA LEU A 332 11.59 3.93 20.43
C LEU A 332 12.22 5.31 20.62
N GLY A 333 11.43 6.32 20.98
CA GLY A 333 11.90 7.70 21.08
C GLY A 333 12.04 8.39 19.72
N THR A 334 12.85 9.45 19.68
CA THR A 334 13.03 10.35 18.52
C THR A 334 14.12 9.85 17.57
N ILE A 335 13.90 8.66 17.02
CA ILE A 335 14.89 7.97 16.17
C ILE A 335 14.87 8.43 14.72
N PHE A 336 13.81 9.09 14.27
CA PHE A 336 13.71 9.55 12.89
C PHE A 336 14.23 10.98 12.79
N MET A 337 15.25 11.20 11.98
CA MET A 337 15.83 12.51 11.74
C MET A 337 16.08 12.65 10.23
N PRO A 338 15.02 12.95 9.46
CA PRO A 338 15.16 13.11 8.02
C PRO A 338 16.10 14.29 7.74
N GLY A 339 16.85 14.19 6.65
CA GLY A 339 17.57 15.32 6.10
C GLY A 339 16.61 16.35 5.52
N SER A 340 17.06 17.60 5.40
CA SER A 340 16.36 18.58 4.59
C SER A 340 16.66 18.32 3.11
N PRO A 341 15.65 18.33 2.21
CA PRO A 341 15.89 18.35 0.78
C PRO A 341 16.84 19.49 0.40
N SER A 342 17.61 19.32 -0.67
CA SER A 342 18.52 20.33 -1.20
C SER A 342 17.94 21.11 -2.39
N ALA A 343 16.88 20.57 -3.01
CA ALA A 343 16.13 21.20 -4.08
C ALA A 343 14.62 20.94 -3.94
N PHE A 344 13.83 21.82 -4.58
CA PHE A 344 12.39 21.66 -4.73
C PHE A 344 12.08 20.33 -5.43
N ARG A 345 11.09 19.57 -4.91
CA ARG A 345 10.67 18.24 -5.38
C ARG A 345 11.70 17.11 -5.27
N GLU A 346 12.82 17.35 -4.60
CA GLU A 346 13.69 16.26 -4.17
C GLU A 346 12.99 15.46 -3.05
N ALA A 347 13.05 14.13 -3.13
CA ALA A 347 12.55 13.28 -2.06
C ALA A 347 13.28 13.62 -0.75
N VAL A 348 12.55 13.65 0.36
CA VAL A 348 13.11 13.96 1.69
C VAL A 348 14.17 12.90 2.05
N PRO A 349 15.45 13.25 2.19
CA PRO A 349 16.48 12.27 2.51
C PRO A 349 16.19 11.60 3.85
N GLY A 350 16.39 10.28 3.93
CA GLY A 350 16.23 9.53 5.17
C GLY A 350 14.84 8.93 5.41
N THR A 351 13.84 9.21 4.56
CA THR A 351 12.52 8.55 4.60
C THR A 351 12.54 7.10 4.09
N ASP A 352 13.69 6.58 3.70
CA ASP A 352 13.92 5.25 3.12
C ASP A 352 14.02 4.16 4.20
N LEU A 353 13.22 4.27 5.26
CA LEU A 353 13.30 3.36 6.38
C LEU A 353 12.89 1.96 5.97
N VAL A 354 13.65 0.97 6.43
CA VAL A 354 13.32 -0.45 6.34
C VAL A 354 13.30 -1.03 7.74
N PHE A 355 12.16 -1.60 8.13
CA PHE A 355 11.94 -2.23 9.41
C PHE A 355 11.84 -3.75 9.26
N ASP A 356 12.74 -4.47 9.92
CA ASP A 356 12.70 -5.93 10.04
C ASP A 356 12.58 -6.33 11.51
N TYR A 357 11.97 -7.47 11.79
CA TYR A 357 11.95 -8.07 13.12
C TYR A 357 12.11 -9.58 13.05
N THR A 358 12.68 -10.14 14.12
CA THR A 358 12.93 -11.57 14.27
C THR A 358 11.83 -12.15 15.16
N LEU A 359 11.13 -13.16 14.67
CA LEU A 359 10.10 -13.89 15.40
C LEU A 359 10.72 -14.87 16.40
N ALA A 360 9.90 -15.41 17.30
CA ALA A 360 10.31 -16.38 18.32
C ALA A 360 10.86 -17.72 17.78
N ASP A 361 10.67 -18.00 16.49
CA ASP A 361 11.24 -19.16 15.80
C ASP A 361 12.57 -18.85 15.11
N GLY A 362 13.09 -17.63 15.27
CA GLY A 362 14.31 -17.12 14.65
C GLY A 362 14.14 -16.68 13.20
N SER A 363 12.95 -16.79 12.61
CA SER A 363 12.69 -16.28 11.27
C SER A 363 12.63 -14.75 11.27
N VAL A 364 13.05 -14.12 10.17
CA VAL A 364 13.01 -12.67 10.00
C VAL A 364 11.84 -12.30 9.11
N ARG A 365 11.04 -11.32 9.55
CA ARG A 365 9.93 -10.75 8.80
C ARG A 365 10.15 -9.24 8.63
N GLN A 366 9.88 -8.73 7.44
CA GLN A 366 9.85 -7.29 7.20
C GLN A 366 8.51 -6.74 7.69
N GLY A 367 8.54 -5.72 8.53
CA GLY A 367 7.35 -4.98 8.94
C GLY A 367 7.04 -3.83 7.99
N LEU A 368 5.90 -3.19 8.23
CA LEU A 368 5.52 -1.98 7.52
C LEU A 368 6.19 -0.75 8.15
N VAL A 369 6.39 0.29 7.35
CA VAL A 369 6.87 1.59 7.80
C VAL A 369 5.87 2.63 7.35
N ASN A 370 5.29 3.34 8.32
CA ASN A 370 4.36 4.42 8.08
C ASN A 370 4.97 5.72 8.59
N ILE A 371 5.37 6.60 7.67
CA ILE A 371 5.90 7.92 8.01
C ILE A 371 4.78 8.94 7.84
N ASN A 372 4.25 9.41 8.95
CA ASN A 372 3.28 10.49 9.01
C ASN A 372 4.05 11.81 8.99
N SER A 373 3.94 12.56 7.89
CA SER A 373 4.53 13.89 7.75
C SER A 373 3.57 14.84 7.05
N SER A 374 3.44 16.04 7.61
CA SER A 374 2.76 17.18 7.01
C SER A 374 3.64 17.93 6.00
N TYR A 375 4.95 17.65 5.97
CA TYR A 375 5.88 18.32 5.07
C TYR A 375 5.75 17.78 3.64
N VAL A 376 5.41 18.68 2.71
CA VAL A 376 5.34 18.39 1.28
C VAL A 376 6.38 19.23 0.55
N ASN A 377 7.35 18.60 -0.10
CA ASN A 377 8.33 19.29 -0.94
C ASN A 377 7.79 19.49 -2.37
N ASP A 378 6.60 20.06 -2.51
CA ASP A 378 5.95 20.36 -3.79
C ASP A 378 5.01 21.57 -3.64
N LEU A 379 4.45 22.07 -4.74
CA LEU A 379 3.29 22.96 -4.67
C LEU A 379 2.04 22.14 -4.36
N VAL A 380 1.22 22.66 -3.46
CA VAL A 380 0.04 21.96 -2.94
C VAL A 380 -1.22 22.76 -3.24
N LEU A 381 -2.17 22.08 -3.87
CA LEU A 381 -3.55 22.52 -3.98
C LEU A 381 -4.35 21.85 -2.86
N THR A 382 -4.61 22.58 -1.78
CA THR A 382 -5.44 22.08 -0.68
C THR A 382 -6.90 22.39 -0.98
N VAL A 383 -7.76 21.39 -0.89
CA VAL A 383 -9.20 21.45 -1.18
C VAL A 383 -9.95 21.15 0.10
N ASP A 384 -10.78 22.09 0.55
CA ASP A 384 -11.70 21.86 1.65
C ASP A 384 -12.96 21.14 1.13
N PRO A 385 -13.18 19.87 1.50
CA PRO A 385 -14.35 19.12 1.03
C PRO A 385 -15.65 19.51 1.76
N THR A 386 -15.62 20.45 2.70
CA THR A 386 -16.79 20.85 3.50
C THR A 386 -17.47 22.10 2.96
N ASP A 387 -16.70 23.04 2.39
CA ASP A 387 -17.20 24.30 1.83
C ASP A 387 -16.73 24.58 0.38
N GLY A 388 -15.86 23.73 -0.15
CA GLY A 388 -15.38 23.79 -1.54
C GLY A 388 -14.29 24.82 -1.78
N ASP A 389 -13.78 25.50 -0.74
CA ASP A 389 -12.67 26.43 -0.89
C ASP A 389 -11.38 25.71 -1.27
N VAL A 390 -10.57 26.33 -2.14
CA VAL A 390 -9.33 25.76 -2.64
C VAL A 390 -8.17 26.75 -2.51
N LYS A 391 -7.03 26.28 -1.98
CA LYS A 391 -5.85 27.10 -1.72
C LYS A 391 -4.62 26.53 -2.41
N LEU A 392 -3.95 27.34 -3.22
CA LEU A 392 -2.65 27.03 -3.81
C LEU A 392 -1.54 27.52 -2.87
N SER A 393 -0.66 26.64 -2.39
CA SER A 393 0.40 26.98 -1.44
C SER A 393 1.73 26.31 -1.77
N ASN A 394 2.80 26.85 -1.19
CA ASN A 394 4.15 26.31 -1.30
C ASN A 394 4.72 25.95 0.10
N PRO A 395 4.42 24.75 0.63
CA PRO A 395 4.97 24.29 1.90
C PRO A 395 6.44 23.82 1.82
N SER A 396 7.05 23.82 0.62
CA SER A 396 8.36 23.20 0.41
C SER A 396 9.54 23.89 1.13
N GLY A 397 9.38 25.18 1.45
CA GLY A 397 10.46 26.03 1.98
C GLY A 397 11.43 26.56 0.91
N PHE A 398 11.29 26.15 -0.36
CA PHE A 398 12.04 26.72 -1.49
C PHE A 398 11.28 27.88 -2.11
N ALA A 399 12.00 28.87 -2.65
CA ALA A 399 11.40 29.90 -3.49
C ALA A 399 10.94 29.24 -4.81
N VAL A 400 9.63 29.24 -5.04
CA VAL A 400 9.02 28.70 -6.26
C VAL A 400 8.23 29.82 -6.93
N GLU A 401 8.62 30.12 -8.17
CA GLU A 401 7.92 31.05 -9.03
C GLU A 401 7.24 30.27 -10.16
N ILE A 402 5.98 30.61 -10.45
CA ILE A 402 5.19 29.99 -11.51
C ILE A 402 4.77 31.02 -12.56
N GLU A 403 4.63 30.56 -13.79
CA GLU A 403 4.09 31.35 -14.92
C GLU A 403 2.73 30.79 -15.39
N ALA A 404 2.37 29.57 -14.99
CA ALA A 404 1.05 29.01 -15.29
C ALA A 404 0.59 28.03 -14.22
N TYR A 405 -0.72 27.83 -14.12
CA TYR A 405 -1.29 26.66 -13.45
C TYR A 405 -2.57 26.19 -14.13
N GLU A 406 -2.91 24.93 -13.91
CA GLU A 406 -4.08 24.26 -14.45
C GLU A 406 -4.63 23.28 -13.42
N ILE A 407 -5.96 23.28 -13.27
CA ILE A 407 -6.74 22.38 -12.43
C ILE A 407 -7.75 21.66 -13.33
N LYS A 408 -7.71 20.33 -13.35
CA LYS A 408 -8.60 19.47 -14.13
C LYS A 408 -9.46 18.61 -13.22
N SER A 409 -10.68 18.31 -13.64
CA SER A 409 -11.55 17.29 -13.04
C SER A 409 -12.09 16.38 -14.13
N SER A 410 -12.01 15.08 -13.90
CA SER A 410 -12.57 14.03 -14.76
C SER A 410 -14.06 13.78 -14.53
N MET A 411 -14.59 14.24 -13.38
CA MET A 411 -15.93 14.03 -12.86
C MET A 411 -16.72 15.34 -12.77
N ASP A 412 -16.28 16.38 -13.50
CA ASP A 412 -16.96 17.68 -13.57
C ASP A 412 -17.14 18.38 -12.20
N SER A 413 -16.16 18.23 -11.31
CA SER A 413 -16.23 18.67 -9.90
C SER A 413 -15.74 20.09 -9.64
N LEU A 414 -15.54 20.90 -10.69
CA LEU A 414 -15.15 22.31 -10.56
C LEU A 414 -16.37 23.24 -10.66
N VAL A 415 -16.32 24.36 -9.95
CA VAL A 415 -17.35 25.41 -9.92
C VAL A 415 -16.75 26.73 -10.41
N PRO A 416 -16.73 27.00 -11.73
CA PRO A 416 -16.09 28.19 -12.28
C PRO A 416 -16.61 29.51 -11.73
N GLY A 417 -17.89 29.56 -11.31
CA GLY A 417 -18.49 30.77 -10.76
C GLY A 417 -18.00 31.14 -9.35
N GLY A 418 -17.27 30.25 -8.67
CA GLY A 418 -16.64 30.50 -7.38
C GLY A 418 -15.14 30.78 -7.49
N TRP A 419 -14.59 30.88 -8.71
CA TRP A 419 -13.16 31.05 -8.95
C TRP A 419 -12.73 32.49 -8.74
N THR A 420 -11.86 32.69 -7.76
CA THR A 420 -11.13 33.93 -7.53
C THR A 420 -9.78 33.78 -8.22
N SER A 421 -9.75 34.10 -9.52
CA SER A 421 -8.57 33.93 -10.37
C SER A 421 -7.45 34.92 -9.97
N LEU A 422 -6.20 34.63 -10.37
CA LEU A 422 -5.09 35.56 -10.20
C LEU A 422 -5.28 36.81 -11.06
N ASP A 423 -5.95 36.70 -12.22
CA ASP A 423 -6.38 37.82 -13.05
C ASP A 423 -7.34 38.77 -12.30
N ASP A 424 -8.23 38.21 -11.47
CA ASP A 424 -9.23 38.97 -10.71
C ASP A 424 -8.71 39.60 -9.41
N ALA A 425 -7.50 39.24 -8.97
CA ALA A 425 -6.96 39.61 -7.66
C ALA A 425 -6.76 41.13 -7.43
N ASP A 426 -6.67 41.92 -8.50
CA ASP A 426 -6.42 43.38 -8.46
C ASP A 426 -7.69 44.24 -8.65
N GLY A 427 -8.86 43.60 -8.74
CA GLY A 427 -10.14 44.27 -8.93
C GLY A 427 -10.47 44.49 -10.41
N ALA A 428 -11.44 43.72 -10.89
CA ALA A 428 -12.24 43.89 -12.11
C ALA A 428 -11.68 44.87 -13.18
N GLY A 429 -10.89 44.32 -14.11
CA GLY A 429 -10.75 44.88 -15.46
C GLY A 429 -9.71 45.98 -15.66
N SER A 430 -8.65 46.03 -14.85
CA SER A 430 -7.52 46.94 -15.08
C SER A 430 -6.16 46.27 -14.96
N ASN A 431 -5.62 45.74 -16.08
CA ASN A 431 -4.20 45.42 -16.31
C ASN A 431 -3.43 44.87 -15.07
N ASP A 432 -4.00 43.80 -14.54
CA ASP A 432 -3.78 42.84 -13.42
C ASP A 432 -2.39 42.18 -13.21
N GLY A 433 -1.29 42.75 -13.69
CA GLY A 433 0.02 42.08 -13.55
C GLY A 433 0.27 40.92 -14.54
N GLY A 434 -0.62 40.73 -15.53
CA GLY A 434 -0.33 39.98 -16.76
C GLY A 434 -0.85 38.54 -16.80
N TRP A 435 -1.55 38.09 -15.75
CA TRP A 435 -2.20 36.78 -15.75
C TRP A 435 -3.37 36.77 -16.74
N ARG A 436 -3.67 35.61 -17.31
CA ARG A 436 -4.73 35.44 -18.32
C ARG A 436 -5.49 34.18 -18.00
N GLU A 437 -6.73 34.35 -17.60
CA GLU A 437 -7.64 33.24 -17.37
C GLU A 437 -8.14 32.62 -18.67
N THR A 438 -8.28 31.30 -18.64
CA THR A 438 -9.02 30.55 -19.66
C THR A 438 -10.51 30.56 -19.34
N PRO A 439 -11.40 30.36 -20.33
CA PRO A 439 -12.82 30.14 -20.04
C PRO A 439 -12.99 28.88 -19.16
N GLY A 440 -13.29 29.09 -17.88
CA GLY A 440 -13.48 28.00 -16.93
C GLY A 440 -14.68 27.11 -17.26
N SER A 441 -14.56 25.82 -16.95
CA SER A 441 -15.64 24.82 -17.03
C SER A 441 -15.65 23.94 -15.77
N SER A 442 -16.68 23.11 -15.63
CA SER A 442 -16.75 22.10 -14.56
C SER A 442 -15.61 21.08 -14.58
N SER A 443 -14.89 20.98 -15.70
CA SER A 443 -13.78 20.04 -15.88
C SER A 443 -12.41 20.73 -15.91
N TYR A 444 -12.35 22.06 -15.92
CA TYR A 444 -11.14 22.78 -16.29
C TYR A 444 -11.09 24.22 -15.76
N LEU A 445 -10.01 24.58 -15.08
CA LEU A 445 -9.61 25.96 -14.77
C LEU A 445 -8.11 26.11 -15.04
N ALA A 446 -7.68 27.22 -15.65
CA ALA A 446 -6.27 27.48 -15.88
C ALA A 446 -5.97 28.96 -16.10
N GLU A 447 -4.78 29.38 -15.65
CA GLU A 447 -4.24 30.71 -15.93
C GLU A 447 -2.78 30.63 -16.38
N LEU A 448 -2.38 31.62 -17.17
CA LEU A 448 -1.03 31.79 -17.69
C LEU A 448 -0.63 33.27 -17.62
N ASN A 449 0.61 33.54 -17.29
CA ASN A 449 1.25 34.84 -17.42
C ASN A 449 2.48 34.71 -18.32
N GLU A 450 2.48 35.39 -19.47
CA GLU A 450 3.58 35.32 -20.44
C GLU A 450 4.71 36.32 -20.13
N ASP A 451 4.45 37.32 -19.27
CA ASP A 451 5.30 38.49 -19.08
C ASP A 451 5.87 38.62 -17.65
N SER A 452 5.33 37.87 -16.68
CA SER A 452 5.70 37.90 -15.27
C SER A 452 5.51 36.54 -14.60
N THR A 453 6.06 36.40 -13.40
CA THR A 453 5.94 35.20 -12.56
C THR A 453 5.14 35.52 -11.29
N LEU A 454 4.62 34.48 -10.63
CA LEU A 454 4.07 34.55 -9.28
C LEU A 454 4.94 33.71 -8.33
N ALA A 455 5.51 34.34 -7.31
CA ALA A 455 6.11 33.63 -6.20
C ALA A 455 4.99 33.04 -5.32
N VAL A 456 4.88 31.70 -5.28
CA VAL A 456 3.90 31.02 -4.44
C VAL A 456 4.47 30.92 -3.02
N SER A 457 3.76 31.52 -2.06
CA SER A 457 4.16 31.55 -0.65
C SER A 457 3.64 30.33 0.12
N ALA A 458 4.17 30.12 1.32
CA ALA A 458 3.67 29.09 2.23
C ALA A 458 2.25 29.39 2.75
N ALA A 459 1.90 30.67 2.95
CA ALA A 459 0.54 31.09 3.30
C ALA A 459 -0.46 30.68 2.20
N GLY A 460 -0.01 30.73 0.95
CA GLY A 460 -0.76 30.35 -0.23
C GLY A 460 -1.73 31.44 -0.70
N LYS A 461 -2.39 31.17 -1.82
CA LYS A 461 -3.43 31.99 -2.42
C LYS A 461 -4.74 31.21 -2.41
N ASN A 462 -5.78 31.77 -1.81
CA ASN A 462 -7.13 31.22 -1.92
C ASN A 462 -7.67 31.51 -3.34
N LEU A 463 -8.10 30.45 -4.03
CA LEU A 463 -8.68 30.47 -5.38
C LEU A 463 -10.22 30.48 -5.33
N GLY A 464 -10.81 30.56 -4.14
CA GLY A 464 -12.25 30.59 -3.90
C GLY A 464 -12.89 29.20 -3.84
N SER A 465 -14.23 29.19 -3.72
CA SER A 465 -15.06 27.99 -3.63
C SER A 465 -15.25 27.36 -5.02
N ILE A 466 -14.16 26.76 -5.53
CA ILE A 466 -14.11 26.17 -6.88
C ILE A 466 -14.34 24.67 -6.90
N TYR A 467 -14.52 24.02 -5.76
CA TYR A 467 -14.77 22.58 -5.68
C TYR A 467 -16.24 22.28 -5.35
N ASP A 468 -16.84 21.34 -6.09
CA ASP A 468 -18.19 20.86 -5.80
C ASP A 468 -18.19 19.90 -4.59
N PHE A 469 -18.22 20.50 -3.41
CA PHE A 469 -18.28 19.78 -2.14
C PHE A 469 -19.57 18.98 -1.93
N ALA A 470 -20.62 19.20 -2.74
CA ALA A 470 -21.85 18.42 -2.65
C ALA A 470 -21.69 17.00 -3.22
N THR A 471 -20.81 16.82 -4.20
CA THR A 471 -20.51 15.51 -4.79
C THR A 471 -19.26 14.86 -4.19
N ASP A 472 -18.31 15.67 -3.71
CA ASP A 472 -17.02 15.25 -3.13
C ASP A 472 -16.31 14.16 -3.96
N ALA A 473 -16.17 14.37 -5.27
CA ALA A 473 -15.61 13.36 -6.18
C ALA A 473 -14.10 13.08 -5.99
N ARG A 474 -13.38 14.02 -5.35
CA ARG A 474 -11.94 13.95 -5.03
C ARG A 474 -11.03 13.61 -6.21
N ASP A 475 -11.29 14.22 -7.35
CA ASP A 475 -10.69 13.84 -8.62
C ASP A 475 -9.86 14.94 -9.29
N LEU A 476 -9.60 16.04 -8.57
CA LEU A 476 -8.81 17.15 -9.08
C LEU A 476 -7.37 16.72 -9.39
N VAL A 477 -6.89 17.20 -10.53
CA VAL A 477 -5.49 17.11 -10.96
C VAL A 477 -4.94 18.53 -11.06
N PHE A 478 -3.85 18.80 -10.37
CA PHE A 478 -3.18 20.09 -10.34
C PHE A 478 -1.85 20.02 -11.11
N THR A 479 -1.65 20.95 -12.04
CA THR A 479 -0.38 21.13 -12.74
C THR A 479 0.03 22.60 -12.74
N PHE A 480 1.33 22.87 -12.78
CA PHE A 480 1.88 24.21 -12.80
C PHE A 480 3.13 24.29 -13.68
N LEU A 481 3.40 25.45 -14.25
CA LEU A 481 4.63 25.72 -15.00
C LEU A 481 5.53 26.61 -14.16
N MET A 482 6.73 26.13 -13.83
CA MET A 482 7.72 26.96 -13.13
C MET A 482 8.29 28.02 -14.07
N ALA A 483 8.68 29.16 -13.49
CA ALA A 483 9.23 30.28 -14.23
C ALA A 483 10.44 29.88 -15.10
N GLY A 484 10.35 30.18 -16.40
CA GLY A 484 11.42 29.89 -17.36
C GLY A 484 11.57 28.42 -17.78
N GLU A 485 10.71 27.52 -17.27
CA GLU A 485 10.64 26.13 -17.70
C GLU A 485 9.65 25.98 -18.87
N THR A 486 9.82 24.92 -19.68
CA THR A 486 8.93 24.66 -20.83
C THR A 486 7.96 23.51 -20.60
N GLU A 487 8.21 22.68 -19.59
CA GLU A 487 7.41 21.51 -19.28
C GLU A 487 6.66 21.72 -17.96
N PRO A 488 5.33 21.58 -17.94
CA PRO A 488 4.57 21.70 -16.71
C PRO A 488 4.85 20.51 -15.78
N LEU A 489 4.80 20.79 -14.48
CA LEU A 489 4.94 19.83 -13.42
C LEU A 489 3.57 19.52 -12.82
N MET A 490 3.32 18.26 -12.51
CA MET A 490 2.16 17.88 -11.70
C MET A 490 2.44 18.20 -10.24
N GLY A 491 1.56 18.97 -9.59
CA GLY A 491 1.65 19.27 -8.17
C GLY A 491 0.85 18.28 -7.32
N THR A 492 0.83 18.54 -6.02
CA THR A 492 0.10 17.71 -5.05
C THR A 492 -1.30 18.27 -4.82
N VAL A 493 -2.31 17.41 -4.75
CA VAL A 493 -3.67 17.77 -4.34
C VAL A 493 -3.96 17.13 -2.99
N LEU A 494 -4.40 17.92 -2.02
CA LEU A 494 -4.69 17.48 -0.66
C LEU A 494 -6.14 17.82 -0.29
N TYR A 495 -6.96 16.83 0.00
CA TYR A 495 -8.34 17.04 0.46
C TYR A 495 -8.37 17.09 1.99
N GLN A 496 -8.45 18.30 2.54
CA GLN A 496 -8.41 18.54 3.98
C GLN A 496 -9.19 19.81 4.33
N GLU A 497 -9.96 19.76 5.43
CA GLU A 497 -10.63 20.93 6.00
C GLU A 497 -9.62 22.04 6.31
N PHE A 498 -9.94 23.26 5.90
CA PHE A 498 -9.23 24.46 6.29
C PHE A 498 -9.53 24.75 7.74
N THR A 499 -8.74 24.17 8.63
CA THR A 499 -8.67 24.69 10.00
C THR A 499 -7.86 25.99 9.93
N PRO A 500 -8.46 27.18 10.16
CA PRO A 500 -7.69 28.41 10.18
C PRO A 500 -6.63 28.26 11.26
N SER A 501 -5.36 28.27 10.84
CA SER A 501 -4.26 28.44 11.77
C SER A 501 -4.52 29.74 12.50
N ALA A 502 -4.31 29.77 13.82
CA ALA A 502 -4.36 31.03 14.58
C ALA A 502 -3.40 32.11 14.02
N ALA A 503 -2.54 31.74 13.06
CA ALA A 503 -1.61 32.57 12.34
C ALA A 503 -2.15 33.33 11.11
N ASP A 504 -3.43 33.22 10.71
CA ASP A 504 -3.94 33.98 9.54
C ASP A 504 -5.21 34.81 9.85
N LEU A 505 -5.65 34.82 11.11
CA LEU A 505 -6.89 35.46 11.51
C LEU A 505 -6.87 36.98 11.28
N GLY A 506 -7.88 37.48 10.57
CA GLY A 506 -8.03 38.91 10.26
C GLY A 506 -7.41 39.36 8.94
N ASP A 507 -6.64 38.52 8.26
CA ASP A 507 -6.15 38.75 6.89
C ASP A 507 -7.25 38.40 5.89
N PHE A 508 -8.22 39.30 5.74
CA PHE A 508 -9.41 39.06 4.94
C PHE A 508 -9.17 39.16 3.45
N ASN A 509 -8.14 39.86 2.98
CA ASN A 509 -7.79 39.88 1.55
C ASN A 509 -6.75 38.80 1.17
N GLY A 510 -6.16 38.11 2.16
CA GLY A 510 -5.23 37.00 1.96
C GLY A 510 -3.87 37.45 1.44
N ASP A 511 -3.45 38.69 1.72
CA ASP A 511 -2.16 39.23 1.29
C ASP A 511 -1.00 38.96 2.30
N GLY A 512 -1.32 38.28 3.39
CA GLY A 512 -0.41 37.96 4.48
C GLY A 512 -0.19 39.10 5.47
N LEU A 513 -0.87 40.25 5.31
CA LEU A 513 -0.72 41.43 6.16
C LEU A 513 -2.08 41.91 6.68
N VAL A 514 -2.31 41.84 7.98
CA VAL A 514 -3.57 42.36 8.57
C VAL A 514 -3.52 43.88 8.64
N ASN A 515 -4.14 44.56 7.68
CA ASN A 515 -4.05 46.00 7.50
C ASN A 515 -5.41 46.65 7.15
N LEU A 516 -5.39 47.90 6.65
CA LEU A 516 -6.63 48.63 6.33
C LEU A 516 -7.35 48.06 5.10
N ALA A 517 -6.67 47.33 4.22
CA ALA A 517 -7.27 46.64 3.10
C ALA A 517 -8.25 45.56 3.58
N ASP A 518 -7.88 44.78 4.59
CA ASP A 518 -8.76 43.76 5.20
C ASP A 518 -10.02 44.36 5.81
N TYR A 519 -9.87 45.53 6.44
CA TYR A 519 -11.02 46.25 6.96
C TYR A 519 -12.05 46.57 5.88
N THR A 520 -11.58 46.93 4.68
CA THR A 520 -12.48 47.20 3.55
C THR A 520 -13.19 45.94 3.07
N VAL A 521 -12.49 44.81 3.01
CA VAL A 521 -13.09 43.49 2.70
C VAL A 521 -14.18 43.15 3.71
N TRP A 522 -13.91 43.26 5.01
CA TRP A 522 -14.92 43.03 6.04
C TRP A 522 -16.12 43.98 5.90
N ARG A 523 -15.84 45.27 5.73
CA ARG A 523 -16.88 46.30 5.73
C ARG A 523 -17.82 46.15 4.54
N ASP A 524 -17.28 45.84 3.37
CA ASP A 524 -18.03 45.71 2.13
C ASP A 524 -18.86 44.43 2.08
N ASN A 525 -18.43 43.39 2.81
CA ASN A 525 -19.11 42.10 2.87
C ASN A 525 -19.96 41.90 4.14
N LEU A 526 -20.09 42.89 5.03
CA LEU A 526 -20.82 42.77 6.29
C LEU A 526 -22.28 42.32 6.07
N GLY A 527 -22.64 41.16 6.64
CA GLY A 527 -23.94 40.50 6.48
C GLY A 527 -24.08 39.65 5.21
N GLY A 528 -23.05 39.61 4.36
CA GLY A 528 -22.91 38.74 3.19
C GLY A 528 -22.23 37.41 3.53
N SER A 529 -21.84 36.65 2.51
CA SER A 529 -21.19 35.34 2.66
C SER A 529 -19.82 35.46 3.31
N ALA A 530 -19.51 34.59 4.28
CA ALA A 530 -18.21 34.59 4.96
C ALA A 530 -17.04 34.11 4.09
N SER A 531 -17.31 33.47 2.96
CA SER A 531 -16.29 33.15 1.93
C SER A 531 -15.48 34.38 1.48
N ALA A 532 -16.09 35.57 1.54
CA ALA A 532 -15.40 36.82 1.23
C ALA A 532 -14.27 37.17 2.21
N LEU A 533 -14.15 36.47 3.35
CA LEU A 533 -13.09 36.64 4.34
C LEU A 533 -11.96 35.63 4.18
N ASN A 534 -11.95 34.85 3.09
CA ASN A 534 -10.91 33.85 2.78
C ASN A 534 -10.67 32.82 3.90
N GLY A 535 -11.70 32.47 4.67
CA GLY A 535 -11.58 31.54 5.80
C GLY A 535 -10.95 32.14 7.07
N ASN A 536 -10.50 33.40 7.04
CA ASN A 536 -9.76 34.05 8.12
C ASN A 536 -10.65 34.77 9.14
N GLY A 537 -11.96 34.50 9.09
CA GLY A 537 -12.98 35.04 9.99
C GLY A 537 -13.26 34.18 11.23
N SER A 538 -14.41 34.43 11.83
CA SER A 538 -14.91 33.81 13.06
C SER A 538 -15.48 32.40 12.88
N GLY A 539 -15.41 31.85 11.66
CA GLY A 539 -16.06 30.58 11.30
C GLY A 539 -17.59 30.66 11.20
N SER A 540 -18.17 31.87 11.19
CA SER A 540 -19.59 32.06 10.86
C SER A 540 -19.83 31.87 9.37
N SER A 541 -21.02 31.44 8.97
CA SER A 541 -21.39 31.34 7.54
C SER A 541 -21.68 32.69 6.87
N VAL A 542 -21.73 33.77 7.65
CA VAL A 542 -21.90 35.14 7.17
C VAL A 542 -20.87 36.07 7.81
N VAL A 543 -20.52 37.17 7.15
CA VAL A 543 -19.64 38.19 7.74
C VAL A 543 -20.39 38.92 8.86
N THR A 544 -19.84 38.89 10.06
CA THR A 544 -20.41 39.41 11.30
C THR A 544 -19.54 40.50 11.94
N ALA A 545 -20.02 41.03 13.07
CA ALA A 545 -19.21 41.90 13.92
C ALA A 545 -18.09 41.16 14.68
N ALA A 546 -18.17 39.83 14.83
CA ALA A 546 -17.11 39.06 15.47
C ALA A 546 -15.84 39.05 14.61
N ASP A 547 -16.01 39.02 13.27
CA ASP A 547 -14.90 39.11 12.31
C ASP A 547 -14.16 40.45 12.42
N TYR A 548 -14.88 41.55 12.69
CA TYR A 548 -14.23 42.83 12.95
C TYR A 548 -13.35 42.82 14.20
N GLU A 549 -13.79 42.18 15.28
CA GLU A 549 -12.96 42.08 16.49
C GLU A 549 -11.72 41.20 16.21
N ILE A 550 -11.85 40.16 15.37
CA ILE A 550 -10.71 39.35 14.92
C ILE A 550 -9.70 40.21 14.13
N TRP A 551 -10.16 40.96 13.13
CA TRP A 551 -9.28 41.87 12.37
C TRP A 551 -8.60 42.88 13.29
N LYS A 552 -9.37 43.47 14.21
CA LYS A 552 -8.86 44.49 15.12
C LYS A 552 -7.83 43.93 16.10
N ASP A 553 -8.02 42.71 16.57
CA ASP A 553 -7.10 42.03 17.49
C ASP A 553 -5.79 41.62 16.78
N ASN A 554 -5.82 41.43 15.45
CA ASN A 554 -4.66 41.05 14.65
C ASN A 554 -4.07 42.22 13.82
N PHE A 555 -4.62 43.43 13.90
CA PHE A 555 -4.17 44.56 13.08
C PHE A 555 -2.67 44.86 13.24
N GLY A 556 -1.96 44.84 12.12
CA GLY A 556 -0.51 45.00 12.03
C GLY A 556 0.28 43.69 12.05
N ALA A 557 -0.38 42.53 12.05
CA ALA A 557 0.29 41.24 11.88
C ALA A 557 0.85 41.09 10.45
N ASP A 558 2.02 40.45 10.34
CA ASP A 558 2.70 40.12 9.09
C ASP A 558 3.05 38.64 9.11
N TYR A 559 2.33 37.87 8.30
CA TYR A 559 2.40 36.42 8.19
C TYR A 559 3.28 35.99 7.00
N THR A 560 3.82 36.93 6.22
CA THR A 560 4.71 36.66 5.07
C THR A 560 6.09 36.14 5.48
N ASN A 561 6.46 36.34 6.75
CA ASN A 561 7.70 35.86 7.34
C ASN A 561 7.35 34.77 8.36
N GLY A 562 7.51 33.49 8.00
CA GLY A 562 7.21 32.30 8.81
C GLY A 562 8.04 32.11 10.09
N LEU A 563 8.40 33.18 10.78
CA LEU A 563 8.93 33.15 12.14
C LEU A 563 7.78 33.39 13.10
N SER A 564 7.41 32.35 13.84
CA SER A 564 6.49 32.43 14.98
C SER A 564 6.70 33.73 15.76
N ALA A 565 5.60 34.41 16.07
CA ALA A 565 5.55 35.57 16.94
C ALA A 565 6.53 35.38 18.11
N VAL A 566 7.66 36.08 18.04
CA VAL A 566 8.51 36.26 19.21
C VAL A 566 7.63 37.03 20.17
N ALA A 567 7.18 36.36 21.24
CA ALA A 567 6.41 36.96 22.31
C ALA A 567 7.01 38.34 22.58
N SER A 568 6.18 39.38 22.45
CA SER A 568 6.57 40.77 22.65
C SER A 568 7.47 40.87 23.88
N SER A 569 8.79 41.01 23.66
CA SER A 569 9.69 41.30 24.75
C SER A 569 9.21 42.62 25.29
N ASN A 570 8.69 42.63 26.52
CA ASN A 570 8.30 43.84 27.23
C ASN A 570 9.39 44.89 26.99
N VAL A 571 9.09 45.88 26.16
CA VAL A 571 9.97 47.02 25.94
C VAL A 571 10.14 47.63 27.33
N PRO A 572 11.35 47.65 27.91
CA PRO A 572 11.52 48.26 29.22
C PRO A 572 11.07 49.70 29.10
N GLU A 573 10.08 50.10 29.89
CA GLU A 573 9.65 51.49 29.93
C GLU A 573 10.90 52.36 30.16
N PRO A 574 11.08 53.45 29.37
CA PRO A 574 12.23 54.33 29.58
C PRO A 574 12.20 54.76 31.05
N ASN A 575 13.33 54.57 31.73
CA ASN A 575 13.57 54.82 33.16
C ASN A 575 13.13 56.24 33.63
N THR A 576 11.83 56.51 33.64
CA THR A 576 11.20 57.76 34.09
C THR A 576 11.43 57.95 35.58
N ALA A 577 11.53 56.86 36.34
CA ALA A 577 11.97 56.87 37.73
C ALA A 577 13.40 57.43 37.91
N LEU A 578 14.30 57.20 36.94
CA LEU A 578 15.69 57.66 36.99
C LEU A 578 15.80 59.13 36.55
N LEU A 579 14.94 59.58 35.64
CA LEU A 579 14.77 60.99 35.29
C LEU A 579 14.17 61.81 36.44
N VAL A 580 13.16 61.28 37.13
CA VAL A 580 12.59 61.90 38.34
C VAL A 580 13.61 61.91 39.48
N ALA A 581 14.38 60.83 39.67
CA ALA A 581 15.43 60.79 40.69
C ALA A 581 16.56 61.80 40.42
N LEU A 582 16.93 62.04 39.15
CA LEU A 582 17.92 63.06 38.78
C LEU A 582 17.40 64.49 38.96
N VAL A 583 16.13 64.76 38.65
CA VAL A 583 15.51 66.07 38.87
C VAL A 583 15.36 66.37 40.37
N VAL A 584 14.93 65.38 41.17
CA VAL A 584 14.81 65.53 42.63
C VAL A 584 16.20 65.63 43.29
N GLY A 585 17.16 64.81 42.88
CA GLY A 585 18.55 64.87 43.37
C GLY A 585 19.25 66.20 43.03
N GLY A 586 19.04 66.72 41.82
CA GLY A 586 19.54 68.03 41.40
C GLY A 586 18.92 69.20 42.17
N TYR A 587 17.63 69.11 42.49
CA TYR A 587 16.94 70.13 43.30
C TYR A 587 17.48 70.18 44.75
N PHE A 588 17.77 69.04 45.37
CA PHE A 588 18.34 69.00 46.72
C PHE A 588 19.82 69.42 46.76
N ALA A 589 20.63 69.12 45.74
CA ALA A 589 22.03 69.54 45.67
C ALA A 589 22.20 71.06 45.56
N MET A 590 21.27 71.75 44.88
CA MET A 590 21.26 73.22 44.78
C MET A 590 20.87 73.94 46.08
N GLN A 591 20.24 73.28 47.05
CA GLN A 591 19.86 73.90 48.32
C GLN A 591 20.98 73.89 49.37
N VAL A 592 22.02 73.05 49.21
CA VAL A 592 23.09 72.87 50.21
C VAL A 592 24.27 73.84 50.03
N VAL A 593 24.45 74.44 48.84
CA VAL A 593 25.53 75.42 48.59
C VAL A 593 25.02 76.85 48.82
N ARG A 594 24.84 77.24 50.09
CA ARG A 594 24.83 78.65 50.49
C ARG A 594 26.21 79.02 51.07
N PRO A 595 27.04 79.81 50.38
CA PRO A 595 28.32 80.22 50.94
C PRO A 595 28.12 81.14 52.16
N LYS A 596 28.73 80.77 53.30
CA LYS A 596 28.85 81.62 54.49
C LYS A 596 29.49 82.94 54.08
N ARG A 597 28.74 84.05 54.18
CA ARG A 597 29.30 85.40 54.10
C ARG A 597 30.20 85.64 55.32
N GLY A 598 31.50 85.51 55.14
CA GLY A 598 32.51 86.00 56.07
C GLY A 598 32.43 87.53 56.14
N ARG A 599 32.19 88.06 57.34
CA ARG A 599 32.21 89.50 57.64
C ARG A 599 33.66 89.88 57.96
N ALA A 600 34.29 90.63 57.05
CA ALA A 600 35.62 91.18 57.25
C ALA A 600 35.58 92.38 58.21
N THR A 601 36.53 92.40 59.13
CA THR A 601 36.90 93.49 60.03
C THR A 601 37.62 94.59 59.25
N ILE A 602 37.26 95.86 59.48
CA ILE A 602 38.18 97.01 59.50
C ILE A 602 37.84 97.79 60.76
#